data_AF-A0A7S2JBP2-F1
#
_entry.id   AF-A0A7S2JBP2-F1
#
_cell.length_a   1.000
_cell.length_b   1.000
_cell.length_c   1.000
_cell.angle_alpha   90.00
_cell.angle_beta   90.00
_cell.angle_gamma   90.00
#
_symmetry.space_group_name_H-M   'P 1'
#
loop_
_entity.id
_entity.type
_entity.pdbx_description
1 polymer ?
#
loop_
_entity_poly.entity_id
_entity_poly.type
_entity_poly.pdbx_seq_one_letter_code
_entity_poly.pdbx_strand_id
1 'polypeptide(L)'
;MEKPTAPLTGYDGAAVEATAYAEPYSPTVAMGKPVYGAVTTGPTAIGNFNVQGRCVLPGSFNVAGDRYSVINKLLEPGESYQGEPGVMMYMSNDVTMQAQFGGWRMFSGEGVAKLRFTNQSNQPGYLGLTPNMPMSIVMPFDMNQMGSINCKRGAFMAGDMNVKVYPKILPAASMAACCCGGMPPIIQQLSGQGMALVNAGGTVVKRDLAPGEQLLVDSDSVVAFTDSVRYDVRQVGNFL
;
A
#
# COMPACT_ATOMS: atom_id res chain seq x y z
N MET A 1 41.04 -11.90 -13.60
CA MET A 1 40.61 -10.57 -14.08
C MET A 1 39.17 -10.36 -13.63
N GLU A 2 39.02 -9.78 -12.44
CA GLU A 2 37.71 -9.30 -11.98
C GLU A 2 37.30 -8.10 -12.84
N LYS A 3 36.10 -8.17 -13.42
CA LYS A 3 35.50 -7.04 -14.11
C LYS A 3 34.82 -6.17 -13.04
N PRO A 4 35.05 -4.85 -13.00
CA PRO A 4 34.40 -3.99 -12.01
C PRO A 4 32.89 -3.97 -12.28
N THR A 5 32.09 -4.37 -11.30
CA THR A 5 30.65 -4.09 -11.28
C THR A 5 30.45 -2.60 -11.04
N ALA A 6 30.00 -1.89 -12.08
CA ALA A 6 29.55 -0.52 -11.95
C ALA A 6 28.36 -0.43 -10.98
N PRO A 7 28.29 0.60 -10.12
CA PRO A 7 27.08 0.87 -9.34
C PRO A 7 25.98 1.27 -10.32
N LEU A 8 24.95 0.43 -10.44
CA LEU A 8 23.77 0.73 -11.25
C LEU A 8 22.93 1.77 -10.51
N THR A 9 23.09 3.03 -10.94
CA THR A 9 22.18 4.17 -10.79
C THR A 9 20.72 3.71 -10.74
N GLY A 10 19.94 3.92 -9.68
CA GLY A 10 19.67 5.19 -9.02
C GLY A 10 18.18 5.48 -9.27
N TYR A 11 17.32 5.27 -8.26
CA TYR A 11 15.96 5.77 -8.31
C TYR A 11 16.05 7.30 -8.22
N ASP A 12 15.75 8.00 -9.31
CA ASP A 12 15.89 9.45 -9.43
C ASP A 12 14.64 10.15 -8.85
N GLY A 13 14.41 9.94 -7.55
CA GLY A 13 13.44 10.72 -6.79
C GLY A 13 14.05 12.06 -6.42
N ALA A 14 13.56 13.15 -7.00
CA ALA A 14 13.99 14.49 -6.59
C ALA A 14 13.38 14.82 -5.22
N ALA A 15 14.22 14.88 -4.17
CA ALA A 15 13.87 15.49 -2.90
C ALA A 15 14.37 16.94 -2.91
N VAL A 16 13.51 17.89 -2.57
CA VAL A 16 13.91 19.29 -2.38
C VAL A 16 14.23 19.49 -0.90
N GLU A 17 15.49 19.78 -0.58
CA GLU A 17 15.88 20.18 0.75
C GLU A 17 15.45 21.63 0.99
N ALA A 18 14.56 21.85 1.96
CA ALA A 18 14.08 23.16 2.36
C ALA A 18 14.61 23.48 3.77
N THR A 19 15.75 24.16 3.84
CA THR A 19 16.37 24.56 5.11
C THR A 19 15.93 25.98 5.46
N ALA A 20 15.06 26.12 6.47
CA ALA A 20 14.75 27.41 7.07
C ALA A 20 15.78 27.72 8.18
N TYR A 21 16.38 28.91 8.17
CA TYR A 21 17.16 29.41 9.31
C TYR A 21 16.18 29.89 10.40
N ALA A 22 15.64 28.96 11.18
CA ALA A 22 14.79 29.28 12.32
C ALA A 22 15.28 28.54 13.58
N GLU A 23 15.06 29.16 14.75
CA GLU A 23 15.43 28.65 16.07
C GLU A 23 15.06 27.18 16.29
N PRO A 24 15.78 26.45 17.16
CA PRO A 24 15.60 25.01 17.36
C PRO A 24 14.12 24.65 17.52
N TYR A 25 13.61 23.92 16.54
CA TYR A 25 12.28 23.31 16.60
C TYR A 25 12.26 22.33 17.78
N SER A 26 11.77 22.78 18.93
CA SER A 26 11.25 21.88 19.96
C SER A 26 9.89 21.41 19.47
N PRO A 27 9.67 20.11 19.22
CA PRO A 27 8.31 19.60 19.03
C PRO A 27 7.56 19.71 20.38
N THR A 28 7.13 20.91 20.76
CA THR A 28 6.28 21.14 21.94
C THR A 28 4.81 20.89 21.61
N VAL A 29 4.47 20.64 20.35
CA VAL A 29 3.15 20.15 20.00
C VAL A 29 3.12 18.68 20.42
N ALA A 30 2.60 18.43 21.62
CA ALA A 30 2.07 17.13 21.99
C ALA A 30 1.31 16.62 20.77
N MET A 31 1.78 15.53 20.16
CA MET A 31 1.07 14.89 19.05
C MET A 31 -0.38 14.81 19.49
N GLY A 32 -1.25 15.51 18.76
CA GLY A 32 -2.63 15.68 19.14
C GLY A 32 -3.20 14.33 19.51
N LYS A 33 -3.92 14.26 20.64
CA LYS A 33 -4.57 13.03 21.10
C LYS A 33 -5.17 12.32 19.88
N PRO A 34 -4.96 11.00 19.73
CA PRO A 34 -5.54 10.25 18.62
C PRO A 34 -7.01 10.65 18.52
N VAL A 35 -7.37 11.26 17.40
CA VAL A 35 -8.79 11.48 17.12
C VAL A 35 -9.32 10.10 16.82
N TYR A 36 -9.79 9.43 17.86
CA TYR A 36 -10.74 8.33 17.78
C TYR A 36 -12.05 8.91 17.22
N GLY A 37 -12.03 9.27 15.94
CA GLY A 37 -13.22 9.54 15.16
C GLY A 37 -13.75 8.18 14.75
N ALA A 38 -14.88 7.79 15.35
CA ALA A 38 -15.57 6.55 15.06
C ALA A 38 -15.61 6.29 13.55
N VAL A 39 -15.39 5.04 13.15
CA VAL A 39 -15.97 4.55 11.90
C VAL A 39 -17.47 4.82 12.04
N THR A 40 -17.99 5.82 11.34
CA THR A 40 -19.44 5.94 11.17
C THR A 40 -19.85 4.83 10.22
N THR A 41 -19.94 3.61 10.73
CA THR A 41 -20.74 2.55 10.15
C THR A 41 -22.19 2.98 10.28
N GLY A 42 -22.65 3.79 9.33
CA GLY A 42 -24.06 3.91 9.03
C GLY A 42 -24.38 2.94 7.90
N PRO A 43 -25.48 2.15 7.95
CA PRO A 43 -25.87 1.31 6.84
C PRO A 43 -26.39 2.20 5.72
N THR A 44 -25.52 2.65 4.83
CA THR A 44 -25.95 2.85 3.44
C THR A 44 -25.74 1.51 2.78
N ALA A 45 -26.66 0.58 3.04
CA ALA A 45 -26.66 -0.77 2.49
C ALA A 45 -26.90 -0.69 0.97
N ILE A 46 -25.86 -0.35 0.22
CA ILE A 46 -25.86 -0.51 -1.23
C ILE A 46 -25.70 -2.01 -1.44
N GLY A 47 -26.82 -2.75 -1.58
CA GLY A 47 -26.81 -4.17 -1.94
C GLY A 47 -25.91 -5.08 -1.08
N ASN A 48 -25.98 -5.00 0.26
CA ASN A 48 -25.15 -5.75 1.24
C ASN A 48 -23.65 -5.41 1.26
N PHE A 49 -23.27 -4.25 0.74
CA PHE A 49 -21.93 -3.72 0.93
C PHE A 49 -21.87 -2.75 2.12
N ASN A 50 -20.78 -2.82 2.87
CA ASN A 50 -20.44 -1.88 3.93
C ASN A 50 -19.49 -0.82 3.38
N VAL A 51 -19.96 0.43 3.28
CA VAL A 51 -19.11 1.56 2.89
C VAL A 51 -18.00 1.72 3.93
N GLN A 52 -16.75 1.71 3.47
CA GLN A 52 -15.60 1.96 4.32
C GLN A 52 -15.42 3.47 4.44
N GLY A 53 -15.57 3.98 5.66
CA GLY A 53 -15.19 5.34 6.01
C GLY A 53 -13.68 5.46 6.25
N ARG A 54 -13.27 6.58 6.85
CA ARG A 54 -11.89 6.79 7.25
C ARG A 54 -11.40 5.65 8.15
N CYS A 55 -10.31 5.01 7.77
CA CYS A 55 -9.71 3.96 8.58
C CYS A 55 -8.85 4.55 9.70
N VAL A 56 -8.97 3.95 10.89
CA VAL A 56 -8.15 4.29 12.06
C VAL A 56 -6.86 3.48 11.96
N LEU A 57 -5.72 4.18 11.98
CA LEU A 57 -4.40 3.55 12.06
C LEU A 57 -3.95 3.41 13.53
N PRO A 58 -3.05 2.46 13.86
CA PRO A 58 -2.47 2.34 15.19
C PRO A 58 -1.76 3.60 15.67
N GLY A 59 -1.45 3.69 16.96
CA GLY A 59 -0.89 4.89 17.61
C GLY A 59 0.43 5.43 17.03
N SER A 60 1.19 4.62 16.28
CA SER A 60 2.39 5.08 15.56
C SER A 60 2.09 5.85 14.28
N PHE A 61 0.82 6.05 13.93
CA PHE A 61 0.38 6.74 12.73
C PHE A 61 -0.50 7.95 13.07
N ASN A 62 -0.29 9.04 12.35
CA ASN A 62 -1.17 10.20 12.34
C ASN A 62 -1.67 10.44 10.90
N VAL A 63 -2.99 10.49 10.72
CA VAL A 63 -3.59 10.69 9.41
C VAL A 63 -4.15 12.12 9.34
N ALA A 64 -3.75 12.87 8.33
CA ALA A 64 -4.29 14.19 8.01
C ALA A 64 -5.02 14.14 6.66
N GLY A 65 -6.08 14.95 6.50
CA GLY A 65 -6.93 14.93 5.30
C GLY A 65 -8.11 13.96 5.40
N ASP A 66 -9.24 14.34 4.82
CA ASP A 66 -10.50 13.56 4.85
C ASP A 66 -10.60 12.57 3.69
N ARG A 67 -10.32 13.03 2.46
CA ARG A 67 -10.43 12.23 1.23
C ARG A 67 -9.09 11.86 0.60
N TYR A 68 -8.11 12.74 0.74
CA TYR A 68 -6.75 12.57 0.24
C TYR A 68 -5.83 12.65 1.44
N SER A 69 -5.52 11.47 1.99
CA SER A 69 -4.88 11.38 3.29
C SER A 69 -3.36 11.45 3.19
N VAL A 70 -2.75 12.27 4.03
CA VAL A 70 -1.32 12.20 4.36
C VAL A 70 -1.16 11.35 5.62
N ILE A 71 -0.26 10.38 5.57
CA ILE A 71 0.04 9.46 6.66
C ILE A 71 1.40 9.80 7.23
N ASN A 72 1.43 10.22 8.48
CA ASN A 72 2.63 10.37 9.28
C ASN A 72 2.91 9.09 10.04
N LYS A 73 3.99 8.39 9.70
CA LYS A 73 4.50 7.25 10.45
C LYS A 73 5.65 7.72 11.35
N LEU A 74 5.49 7.51 12.65
CA LEU A 74 6.58 7.64 13.63
C LEU A 74 7.51 6.42 13.50
N LEU A 75 8.81 6.69 13.45
CA LEU A 75 9.87 5.68 13.42
C LEU A 75 10.71 5.79 14.68
N GLU A 76 10.70 4.74 15.49
CA GLU A 76 11.59 4.63 16.65
C GLU A 76 13.07 4.59 16.21
N PRO A 77 14.04 4.87 17.10
CA PRO A 77 15.45 4.73 16.82
C PRO A 77 15.78 3.35 16.21
N GLY A 78 16.38 3.33 15.01
CA GLY A 78 16.70 2.11 14.28
C GLY A 78 15.52 1.41 13.59
N GLU A 79 14.28 1.90 13.74
CA GLU A 79 13.11 1.33 13.06
C GLU A 79 13.23 1.55 11.54
N SER A 80 12.86 0.50 10.79
CA SER A 80 12.73 0.57 9.35
C SER A 80 11.27 0.43 8.93
N TYR A 81 10.90 1.13 7.85
CA TYR A 81 9.61 1.01 7.18
C TYR A 81 9.81 0.90 5.68
N GLN A 82 8.90 0.23 4.96
CA GLN A 82 8.99 0.08 3.50
C GLN A 82 7.84 0.76 2.78
N GLY A 83 8.10 1.24 1.57
CA GLY A 83 7.11 1.87 0.69
C GLY A 83 7.42 1.68 -0.78
N GLU A 84 6.42 1.88 -1.63
CA GLU A 84 6.63 1.98 -3.07
C GLU A 84 7.21 3.35 -3.47
N PRO A 85 7.97 3.41 -4.57
CA PRO A 85 8.29 4.65 -5.25
C PRO A 85 7.11 5.63 -5.36
N GLY A 86 7.37 6.90 -5.07
CA GLY A 86 6.38 7.97 -5.19
C GLY A 86 5.40 8.11 -4.03
N VAL A 87 5.43 7.24 -3.02
CA VAL A 87 4.57 7.37 -1.83
C VAL A 87 5.14 8.30 -0.75
N MET A 88 6.43 8.61 -0.81
CA MET A 88 7.09 9.50 0.16
C MET A 88 6.78 10.97 -0.15
N MET A 89 6.32 11.70 0.85
CA MET A 89 6.04 13.13 0.78
C MET A 89 7.11 13.96 1.52
N TYR A 90 7.50 13.54 2.72
CA TYR A 90 8.58 14.13 3.49
C TYR A 90 9.14 13.12 4.50
N MET A 91 10.34 13.37 5.01
CA MET A 91 10.93 12.60 6.12
C MET A 91 11.79 13.52 6.99
N SER A 92 12.00 13.15 8.25
CA SER A 92 12.97 13.84 9.12
C SER A 92 14.40 13.66 8.59
N ASN A 93 15.27 14.62 8.88
CA ASN A 93 16.65 14.65 8.36
C ASN A 93 17.45 13.37 8.62
N ASP A 94 17.27 12.74 9.79
CA ASP A 94 18.00 11.53 10.17
C ASP A 94 17.35 10.22 9.67
N VAL A 95 16.25 10.31 8.92
CA VAL A 95 15.65 9.16 8.24
C VAL A 95 16.32 9.01 6.88
N THR A 96 16.97 7.87 6.69
CA THR A 96 17.65 7.53 5.43
C THR A 96 16.73 6.73 4.52
N MET A 97 16.72 7.06 3.23
CA MET A 97 15.98 6.33 2.20
C MET A 97 16.94 5.50 1.35
N GLN A 98 16.64 4.21 1.18
CA GLN A 98 17.42 3.29 0.35
C GLN A 98 16.49 2.54 -0.62
N ALA A 99 16.77 2.63 -1.91
CA ALA A 99 16.09 1.81 -2.91
C ALA A 99 16.61 0.37 -2.86
N GLN A 100 15.71 -0.57 -2.61
CA GLN A 100 15.96 -2.01 -2.72
C GLN A 100 15.32 -2.53 -3.99
N PHE A 101 16.14 -3.10 -4.85
CA PHE A 101 15.68 -3.82 -6.03
C PHE A 101 15.70 -5.32 -5.73
N GLY A 102 14.54 -5.97 -5.84
CA GLY A 102 14.46 -7.43 -5.81
C GLY A 102 15.17 -8.05 -7.02
N GLY A 103 16.11 -8.96 -6.79
CA GLY A 103 16.99 -9.53 -7.81
C GLY A 103 16.33 -10.19 -9.04
N TRP A 104 17.09 -10.18 -10.15
CA TRP A 104 16.93 -10.81 -11.48
C TRP A 104 15.62 -10.63 -12.29
N ARG A 105 14.52 -10.18 -11.69
CA ARG A 105 13.21 -10.08 -12.38
C ARG A 105 12.93 -8.75 -13.10
N MET A 106 13.97 -8.00 -13.50
CA MET A 106 13.78 -6.82 -14.38
C MET A 106 13.15 -7.17 -15.74
N PHE A 107 13.14 -8.45 -16.15
CA PHE A 107 12.61 -8.89 -17.45
C PHE A 107 11.08 -9.11 -17.50
N SER A 108 10.35 -9.02 -16.37
CA SER A 108 8.89 -9.19 -16.33
C SER A 108 8.12 -7.85 -16.40
N GLY A 109 8.80 -6.73 -16.63
CA GLY A 109 8.16 -5.43 -16.85
C GLY A 109 7.73 -4.66 -15.59
N GLU A 110 7.99 -5.17 -14.38
CA GLU A 110 7.92 -4.39 -13.14
C GLU A 110 9.03 -4.83 -12.19
N GLY A 111 10.00 -3.95 -11.99
CA GLY A 111 10.93 -4.08 -10.88
C GLY A 111 10.16 -3.78 -9.59
N VAL A 112 10.14 -4.73 -8.65
CA VAL A 112 9.65 -4.51 -7.28
C VAL A 112 10.68 -3.63 -6.55
N ALA A 113 10.87 -2.41 -7.05
CA ALA A 113 11.67 -1.40 -6.40
C ALA A 113 10.90 -1.01 -5.14
N LYS A 114 11.45 -1.33 -3.97
CA LYS A 114 10.91 -0.89 -2.69
C LYS A 114 11.85 0.13 -2.09
N LEU A 115 11.30 1.18 -1.53
CA LEU A 115 12.06 2.11 -0.69
C LEU A 115 12.06 1.56 0.73
N ARG A 116 13.22 1.55 1.38
CA ARG A 116 13.35 1.39 2.83
C ARG A 116 13.71 2.72 3.44
N PHE A 117 12.95 3.11 4.44
CA PHE A 117 13.18 4.26 5.28
C PHE A 117 13.69 3.74 6.62
N THR A 118 14.84 4.23 7.09
CA THR A 118 15.42 3.81 8.37
C THR A 118 15.80 5.03 9.18
N ASN A 119 15.30 5.13 10.40
CA ASN A 119 15.71 6.16 11.35
C ASN A 119 17.10 5.85 11.91
N GLN A 120 18.11 6.67 11.57
CA GLN A 120 19.49 6.50 12.02
C GLN A 120 19.79 7.28 13.31
N SER A 121 18.84 8.06 13.82
CA SER A 121 19.04 8.84 15.05
C SER A 121 18.70 8.05 16.31
N ASN A 122 19.10 8.60 17.45
CA ASN A 122 18.72 8.11 18.78
C ASN A 122 17.40 8.73 19.28
N GLN A 123 16.66 9.45 18.44
CA GLN A 123 15.38 10.07 18.76
C GLN A 123 14.29 9.57 17.81
N PRO A 124 13.00 9.65 18.15
CA PRO A 124 11.94 9.33 17.22
C PRO A 124 11.97 10.24 15.97
N GLY A 125 11.94 9.63 14.79
CA GLY A 125 11.88 10.31 13.49
C GLY A 125 10.50 10.21 12.86
N TYR A 126 10.24 10.94 11.79
CA TYR A 126 8.94 10.90 11.10
C TYR A 126 9.08 10.67 9.60
N LEU A 127 8.10 9.98 9.05
CA LEU A 127 7.95 9.70 7.63
C LEU A 127 6.53 10.07 7.19
N GLY A 128 6.41 11.09 6.35
CA GLY A 128 5.17 11.50 5.70
C GLY A 128 4.97 10.75 4.39
N LEU A 129 3.82 10.10 4.26
CA LEU A 129 3.44 9.27 3.12
C LEU A 129 2.12 9.76 2.52
N THR A 130 1.95 9.58 1.21
CA THR A 130 0.71 9.88 0.48
C THR A 130 0.45 8.80 -0.57
N PRO A 131 -0.81 8.46 -0.87
CA PRO A 131 -1.13 7.63 -2.04
C PRO A 131 -0.46 8.17 -3.31
N ASN A 132 0.18 7.29 -4.06
CA ASN A 132 0.74 7.58 -5.39
C ASN A 132 -0.28 7.30 -6.51
N MET A 133 -1.53 6.98 -6.16
CA MET A 133 -2.65 6.82 -7.09
C MET A 133 -3.67 7.96 -6.90
N PRO A 134 -4.17 8.56 -7.99
CA PRO A 134 -5.15 9.64 -7.90
C PRO A 134 -6.45 9.14 -7.28
N MET A 135 -7.17 10.03 -6.59
CA MET A 135 -8.48 9.72 -5.99
C MET A 135 -8.47 8.49 -5.08
N SER A 136 -7.33 8.19 -4.47
CA SER A 136 -7.18 7.00 -3.63
C SER A 136 -7.26 7.33 -2.15
N ILE A 137 -7.98 6.49 -1.43
CA ILE A 137 -7.93 6.41 0.03
C ILE A 137 -6.95 5.31 0.45
N VAL A 138 -6.38 5.44 1.64
CA VAL A 138 -5.50 4.40 2.19
C VAL A 138 -6.28 3.44 3.08
N MET A 139 -6.18 2.16 2.73
CA MET A 139 -6.77 1.06 3.49
C MET A 139 -5.67 0.33 4.28
N PRO A 140 -5.74 0.32 5.61
CA PRO A 140 -4.85 -0.48 6.44
C PRO A 140 -5.32 -1.92 6.57
N PHE A 141 -4.36 -2.83 6.51
CA PHE A 141 -4.53 -4.24 6.77
C PHE A 141 -3.55 -4.67 7.86
N ASP A 142 -4.08 -5.13 8.98
CA ASP A 142 -3.29 -5.79 10.02
C ASP A 142 -3.03 -7.24 9.60
N MET A 143 -1.82 -7.51 9.12
CA MET A 143 -1.44 -8.82 8.62
C MET A 143 -1.37 -9.86 9.72
N ASN A 144 -1.25 -9.46 11.00
CA ASN A 144 -1.30 -10.40 12.12
C ASN A 144 -2.69 -11.04 12.27
N GLN A 145 -3.75 -10.31 11.86
CA GLN A 145 -5.13 -10.80 11.91
C GLN A 145 -5.54 -11.45 10.60
N MET A 146 -5.09 -10.89 9.48
CA MET A 146 -5.51 -11.32 8.14
C MET A 146 -4.71 -12.53 7.62
N GLY A 147 -3.47 -12.71 8.08
CA GLY A 147 -2.51 -13.71 7.59
C GLY A 147 -1.99 -13.38 6.19
N SER A 148 -2.85 -13.47 5.19
CA SER A 148 -2.55 -13.16 3.79
C SER A 148 -3.75 -12.56 3.06
N ILE A 149 -3.46 -11.56 2.24
CA ILE A 149 -4.45 -10.91 1.38
C ILE A 149 -3.93 -10.81 -0.04
N ASN A 150 -4.83 -10.90 -0.99
CA ASN A 150 -4.58 -10.68 -2.40
C ASN A 150 -5.06 -9.27 -2.74
N CYS A 151 -4.25 -8.48 -3.44
CA CYS A 151 -4.60 -7.13 -3.87
C CYS A 151 -4.26 -6.91 -5.34
N LYS A 152 -4.91 -5.92 -5.96
CA LYS A 152 -4.58 -5.49 -7.32
C LYS A 152 -3.09 -5.14 -7.40
N ARG A 153 -2.48 -5.44 -8.54
CA ARG A 153 -1.10 -5.03 -8.84
C ARG A 153 -0.97 -3.51 -8.72
N GLY A 154 0.04 -3.04 -7.98
CA GLY A 154 0.27 -1.62 -7.71
C GLY A 154 -0.62 -1.03 -6.61
N ALA A 155 -1.43 -1.85 -5.93
CA ALA A 155 -2.25 -1.38 -4.82
C ALA A 155 -1.47 -1.26 -3.51
N PHE A 156 -0.41 -2.05 -3.31
CA PHE A 156 0.44 -1.92 -2.12
C PHE A 156 1.11 -0.54 -2.11
N MET A 157 1.00 0.19 -1.00
CA MET A 157 1.58 1.52 -0.85
C MET A 157 2.82 1.48 0.04
N ALA A 158 2.65 0.97 1.25
CA ALA A 158 3.69 0.95 2.29
C ALA A 158 3.34 -0.07 3.37
N GLY A 159 4.30 -0.42 4.22
CA GLY A 159 4.05 -1.34 5.31
C GLY A 159 5.28 -1.61 6.16
N ASP A 160 5.08 -2.40 7.22
CA ASP A 160 6.18 -2.86 8.05
C ASP A 160 7.14 -3.73 7.24
N MET A 161 8.40 -3.79 7.65
CA MET A 161 9.43 -4.57 6.94
C MET A 161 9.13 -6.07 6.88
N ASN A 162 8.32 -6.57 7.82
CA ASN A 162 7.90 -7.97 7.89
C ASN A 162 6.72 -8.30 6.96
N VAL A 163 6.12 -7.28 6.32
CA VAL A 163 5.11 -7.46 5.27
C VAL A 163 5.81 -7.76 3.95
N LYS A 164 5.55 -8.94 3.42
CA LYS A 164 6.09 -9.42 2.16
C LYS A 164 5.09 -9.21 1.04
N VAL A 165 5.58 -8.78 -0.12
CA VAL A 165 4.77 -8.48 -1.30
C VAL A 165 5.32 -9.29 -2.45
N TYR A 166 4.49 -10.17 -3.02
CA TYR A 166 4.90 -11.04 -4.12
C TYR A 166 3.86 -11.04 -5.23
N PRO A 167 4.28 -11.07 -6.51
CA PRO A 167 3.35 -11.30 -7.60
C PRO A 167 2.76 -12.71 -7.50
N LYS A 168 1.45 -12.83 -7.69
CA LYS A 168 0.72 -14.09 -7.72
C LYS A 168 -0.09 -14.17 -9.01
N ILE A 169 0.13 -15.24 -9.75
CA ILE A 169 -0.64 -15.54 -10.96
C ILE A 169 -1.87 -16.30 -10.51
N LEU A 170 -3.06 -15.77 -10.78
CA LEU A 170 -4.28 -16.50 -10.49
C LEU A 170 -4.57 -17.53 -11.58
N PRO A 171 -5.17 -18.68 -11.23
CA PRO A 171 -5.63 -19.64 -12.23
C PRO A 171 -6.69 -18.98 -13.10
N ALA A 172 -6.42 -18.81 -14.39
CA ALA A 172 -7.46 -18.45 -15.34
C ALA A 172 -8.27 -19.71 -15.66
N ALA A 173 -9.54 -19.77 -15.29
CA ALA A 173 -10.38 -20.92 -15.66
C ALA A 173 -10.63 -20.97 -17.18
N SER A 174 -10.44 -19.85 -17.89
CA SER A 174 -10.49 -19.78 -19.35
C SER A 174 -9.41 -18.84 -19.90
N MET A 175 -8.68 -19.29 -20.92
CA MET A 175 -7.75 -18.43 -21.68
C MET A 175 -8.47 -17.30 -22.44
N ALA A 176 -9.77 -17.45 -22.69
CA ALA A 176 -10.60 -16.45 -23.37
C ALA A 176 -10.95 -15.25 -22.49
N ALA A 177 -10.86 -15.37 -21.16
CA ALA A 177 -11.12 -14.29 -20.22
C ALA A 177 -9.86 -13.48 -19.83
N CYS A 178 -8.71 -13.83 -20.41
CA CYS A 178 -7.47 -13.09 -20.25
C CYS A 178 -7.57 -11.75 -21.00
N CYS A 179 -7.94 -10.69 -20.27
CA CYS A 179 -8.04 -9.32 -20.77
C CYS A 179 -6.76 -8.95 -21.55
N CYS A 180 -6.89 -8.81 -22.88
CA CYS A 180 -5.83 -8.32 -23.77
C CYS A 180 -4.58 -9.20 -23.94
N GLY A 181 -4.74 -10.49 -24.31
CA GLY A 181 -3.63 -11.26 -24.92
C GLY A 181 -3.27 -12.60 -24.29
N GLY A 182 -4.23 -13.30 -23.67
CA GLY A 182 -4.05 -14.70 -23.26
C GLY A 182 -3.27 -14.93 -21.96
N MET A 183 -2.82 -13.87 -21.27
CA MET A 183 -2.12 -13.98 -19.98
C MET A 183 -3.07 -13.93 -18.77
N PRO A 184 -2.92 -14.84 -17.79
CA PRO A 184 -3.70 -14.83 -16.56
C PRO A 184 -3.50 -13.54 -15.75
N PRO A 185 -4.49 -13.08 -14.98
CA PRO A 185 -4.36 -11.85 -14.20
C PRO A 185 -3.26 -12.00 -13.16
N ILE A 186 -2.29 -11.09 -13.22
CA ILE A 186 -1.21 -10.97 -12.24
C ILE A 186 -1.68 -10.00 -11.15
N ILE A 187 -1.84 -10.52 -9.95
CA ILE A 187 -2.14 -9.75 -8.73
C ILE A 187 -0.90 -9.72 -7.83
N GLN A 188 -0.98 -8.99 -6.72
CA GLN A 188 0.00 -9.06 -5.65
C GLN A 188 -0.61 -9.78 -4.43
N GLN A 189 0.18 -10.61 -3.76
CA GLN A 189 -0.17 -11.17 -2.47
C GLN A 189 0.66 -10.50 -1.39
N LEU A 190 -0.01 -10.00 -0.36
CA LEU A 190 0.58 -9.48 0.87
C LEU A 190 0.52 -10.58 1.93
N SER A 191 1.63 -10.82 2.61
CA SER A 191 1.75 -11.84 3.67
C SER A 191 2.74 -11.41 4.74
N GLY A 192 2.76 -12.09 5.88
CA GLY A 192 3.72 -11.83 6.95
C GLY A 192 3.04 -11.16 8.14
N GLN A 193 3.75 -10.25 8.80
CA GLN A 193 3.33 -9.66 10.07
C GLN A 193 3.48 -8.14 10.03
N GLY A 194 2.60 -7.45 10.76
CA GLY A 194 2.57 -5.99 10.84
C GLY A 194 1.50 -5.34 9.98
N MET A 195 1.62 -4.03 9.81
CA MET A 195 0.67 -3.19 9.08
C MET A 195 1.03 -3.11 7.61
N ALA A 196 0.07 -3.36 6.72
CA ALA A 196 0.15 -3.11 5.30
C ALA A 196 -0.84 -2.00 4.91
N LEU A 197 -0.36 -1.01 4.18
CA LEU A 197 -1.16 0.10 3.64
C LEU A 197 -1.37 -0.14 2.15
N VAL A 198 -2.63 -0.08 1.72
CA VAL A 198 -3.06 -0.33 0.34
C VAL A 198 -3.82 0.87 -0.18
N ASN A 199 -3.46 1.34 -1.36
CA ASN A 199 -4.16 2.37 -2.10
C ASN A 199 -5.45 1.80 -2.71
N ALA A 200 -6.56 2.49 -2.51
CA ALA A 200 -7.85 2.11 -3.04
C ALA A 200 -8.53 3.31 -3.70
N GLY A 201 -8.74 3.24 -5.02
CA GLY A 201 -9.35 4.32 -5.79
C GLY A 201 -10.84 4.50 -5.50
N GLY A 202 -11.27 5.75 -5.38
CA GLY A 202 -12.66 6.14 -5.19
C GLY A 202 -13.19 5.85 -3.78
N THR A 203 -14.46 5.47 -3.71
CA THR A 203 -15.10 5.06 -2.46
C THR A 203 -14.95 3.56 -2.27
N VAL A 204 -14.42 3.14 -1.12
CA VAL A 204 -14.22 1.72 -0.84
C VAL A 204 -15.46 1.13 -0.18
N VAL A 205 -15.83 -0.06 -0.64
CA VAL A 205 -16.91 -0.86 -0.07
C VAL A 205 -16.39 -2.25 0.26
N LYS A 206 -16.82 -2.79 1.40
CA LYS A 206 -16.48 -4.14 1.87
C LYS A 206 -17.69 -5.03 1.80
N ARG A 207 -17.51 -6.28 1.34
CA ARG A 207 -18.49 -7.34 1.45
C ARG A 207 -17.85 -8.59 2.02
N ASP A 208 -18.49 -9.19 3.01
CA ASP A 208 -18.16 -10.52 3.51
C ASP A 208 -19.05 -11.53 2.76
N LEU A 209 -18.43 -12.49 2.07
CA LEU A 209 -19.14 -13.50 1.27
C LEU A 209 -19.44 -14.74 2.12
N ALA A 210 -20.69 -15.19 2.10
CA ALA A 210 -21.06 -16.48 2.68
C ALA A 210 -20.45 -17.65 1.87
N PRO A 211 -20.26 -18.85 2.47
CA PRO A 211 -19.81 -20.02 1.73
C PRO A 211 -20.68 -20.30 0.50
N GLY A 212 -20.07 -20.31 -0.69
CA GLY A 212 -20.75 -20.54 -1.97
C GLY A 212 -21.44 -19.31 -2.57
N GLU A 213 -21.47 -18.16 -1.89
CA GLU A 213 -21.96 -16.91 -2.44
C GLU A 213 -21.05 -16.44 -3.59
N GLN A 214 -21.67 -16.00 -4.69
CA GLN A 214 -20.97 -15.47 -5.84
C GLN A 214 -21.34 -14.01 -6.04
N LEU A 215 -20.34 -13.20 -6.35
CA LEU A 215 -20.50 -11.78 -6.65
C LEU A 215 -19.78 -11.49 -7.97
N LEU A 216 -20.51 -10.93 -8.93
CA LEU A 216 -19.93 -10.44 -10.17
C LEU A 216 -19.46 -9.00 -9.95
N VAL A 217 -18.17 -8.75 -10.18
CA VAL A 217 -17.53 -7.45 -10.03
C VAL A 217 -16.66 -7.20 -11.26
N ASP A 218 -16.60 -5.95 -11.69
CA ASP A 218 -15.62 -5.51 -12.68
C ASP A 218 -14.19 -5.71 -12.14
N SER A 219 -13.28 -6.19 -12.99
CA SER A 219 -11.91 -6.53 -12.56
C SER A 219 -11.12 -5.34 -12.05
N ASP A 220 -11.41 -4.12 -12.55
CA ASP A 220 -10.73 -2.91 -12.10
C ASP A 220 -11.26 -2.38 -10.77
N SER A 221 -12.46 -2.81 -10.37
CA SER A 221 -13.11 -2.42 -9.11
C SER A 221 -12.69 -3.27 -7.91
N VAL A 222 -11.95 -4.36 -8.12
CA VAL A 222 -11.43 -5.21 -7.03
C VAL A 222 -10.13 -4.64 -6.48
N VAL A 223 -10.17 -4.17 -5.22
CA VAL A 223 -8.99 -3.66 -4.51
C VAL A 223 -8.21 -4.80 -3.85
N ALA A 224 -8.89 -5.57 -2.99
CA ALA A 224 -8.29 -6.68 -2.26
C ALA A 224 -9.33 -7.73 -1.84
N PHE A 225 -8.88 -8.97 -1.60
CA PHE A 225 -9.68 -10.10 -1.12
C PHE A 225 -8.83 -11.11 -0.34
N THR A 226 -9.45 -11.87 0.57
CA THR A 226 -8.78 -12.91 1.37
C THR A 226 -8.52 -14.17 0.54
N ASP A 227 -7.58 -15.03 0.98
CA ASP A 227 -7.28 -16.29 0.28
C ASP A 227 -8.45 -17.29 0.20
N SER A 228 -9.49 -17.10 1.03
CA SER A 228 -10.73 -17.88 0.97
C SER A 228 -11.64 -17.53 -0.21
N VAL A 229 -11.42 -16.38 -0.88
CA VAL A 229 -12.23 -15.95 -2.02
C VAL A 229 -11.61 -16.47 -3.31
N ARG A 230 -12.38 -17.27 -4.05
CA ARG A 230 -12.02 -17.69 -5.41
C ARG A 230 -12.30 -16.56 -6.38
N TYR A 231 -11.25 -16.01 -6.98
CA TYR A 231 -11.33 -15.02 -8.04
C TYR A 231 -11.18 -15.70 -9.40
N ASP A 232 -12.08 -15.38 -10.34
CA ASP A 232 -12.03 -15.85 -11.72
C ASP A 232 -12.52 -14.73 -12.65
N VAL A 233 -11.88 -14.59 -13.80
CA VAL A 233 -12.26 -13.60 -14.80
C VAL A 233 -13.09 -14.32 -15.85
N ARG A 234 -14.20 -13.70 -16.26
CA ARG A 234 -15.02 -14.18 -17.38
C ARG A 234 -15.50 -13.01 -18.21
N GLN A 235 -15.67 -13.24 -19.51
CA GLN A 235 -16.31 -12.25 -20.37
C GLN A 235 -17.78 -12.10 -19.98
N VAL A 236 -18.24 -10.85 -19.87
CA VAL A 236 -19.63 -10.50 -19.58
C VAL A 236 -20.12 -9.55 -20.67
N GLY A 237 -21.28 -9.84 -21.25
CA GLY A 237 -21.84 -9.09 -22.38
C GLY A 237 -21.40 -9.61 -23.75
N ASN A 238 -22.27 -9.41 -24.74
CA ASN A 238 -21.96 -9.66 -26.15
C ASN A 238 -21.50 -8.35 -26.80
N PHE A 239 -20.51 -8.43 -27.69
CA PHE A 239 -20.23 -7.34 -28.63
C PHE A 239 -21.37 -7.31 -29.65
N LEU A 240 -22.03 -6.15 -29.81
CA LEU A 240 -22.97 -5.91 -30.90
C LEU A 240 -22.21 -5.61 -32.20
#